data_AF-A0AAW7EDS7-F1
#
_entry.id   AF-A0AAW7EDS7-F1
#
_cell.length_a   1.000
_cell.length_b   1.000
_cell.length_c   1.000
_cell.angle_alpha   90.00
_cell.angle_beta   90.00
_cell.angle_gamma   90.00
#
_symmetry.space_group_name_H-M   'P 1'
#
loop_
_entity.id
_entity.type
_entity.pdbx_description
1 polymer ?
#
loop_
_entity_poly.entity_id
_entity_poly.type
_entity_poly.pdbx_seq_one_letter_code
_entity_poly.pdbx_strand_id
1 'polypeptide(L)'
;DDTKAVVHLFPTTIKATPPVTEEETAPVVDESAPWKLGIKEFALNSIDVKFDNDNVKALTFGLDPNHIAFTDINFDLKDFQFSPNVIRGNLEGFSFKEKSGLQVDKFKTYFLYGDQTTFIKDFILETPNSKFDANVTLNYKDVNKLSEHLEDTSVDVLIKESHLGLRDVYLAMPTIFEEAGLTSLTNKNLAVDIKAKGVVGDLSIEQFLLTGLQST
;
A
#
# COMPACT_ATOMS: atom_id res chain seq x y z
N ASP A 1 28.63 14.47 0.89
CA ASP A 1 28.46 13.73 2.16
C ASP A 1 27.39 12.68 1.99
N ASP A 2 27.83 11.43 1.82
CA ASP A 2 26.98 10.26 1.59
C ASP A 2 26.73 9.60 2.96
N THR A 3 25.56 9.87 3.56
CA THR A 3 25.22 9.35 4.88
C THR A 3 24.59 7.97 4.71
N LYS A 4 25.42 6.92 4.83
CA LYS A 4 24.94 5.53 4.82
C LYS A 4 24.62 5.10 6.25
N ALA A 5 23.35 4.88 6.55
CA ALA A 5 22.91 4.27 7.81
C ALA A 5 22.61 2.78 7.55
N VAL A 6 23.30 1.90 8.27
CA VAL A 6 23.02 0.46 8.27
C VAL A 6 22.26 0.15 9.56
N VAL A 7 20.99 -0.25 9.43
CA VAL A 7 20.16 -0.67 10.56
C VAL A 7 20.13 -2.19 10.60
N HIS A 8 20.75 -2.77 11.63
CA HIS A 8 20.65 -4.21 11.91
C HIS A 8 19.49 -4.45 12.89
N LEU A 9 18.44 -5.14 12.44
CA LEU A 9 17.37 -5.63 13.30
C LEU A 9 17.70 -7.07 13.69
N PHE A 10 18.06 -7.29 14.96
CA PHE A 10 18.28 -8.63 15.49
C PHE A 10 16.96 -9.23 15.98
N PRO A 11 16.68 -10.51 15.72
CA PRO A 11 15.52 -11.18 16.26
C PRO A 11 15.60 -11.14 17.79
N THR A 12 14.60 -10.52 18.43
CA THR A 12 14.50 -10.54 19.88
C THR A 12 14.22 -11.98 20.30
N THR A 13 15.18 -12.61 20.98
CA THR A 13 14.96 -13.93 21.56
C THR A 13 13.90 -13.77 22.64
N ILE A 14 12.69 -14.23 22.39
CA ILE A 14 11.65 -14.30 23.42
C ILE A 14 12.14 -15.35 24.44
N LYS A 15 12.64 -14.90 25.58
CA LYS A 15 12.82 -15.77 26.74
C LYS A 15 11.43 -16.27 27.13
N ALA A 16 11.21 -17.58 27.07
CA ALA A 16 9.98 -18.19 27.57
C ALA A 16 9.88 -17.90 29.08
N THR A 17 8.92 -17.06 29.46
CA THR A 17 8.54 -16.82 30.85
C THR A 17 7.89 -18.10 31.40
N PRO A 18 8.20 -18.55 32.63
CA PRO A 18 7.51 -19.68 33.25
C PRO A 18 5.98 -19.42 33.34
N PRO A 19 5.14 -20.46 33.42
CA PRO A 19 3.69 -20.30 33.38
C PRO A 19 3.23 -19.49 34.60
N VAL A 20 2.61 -18.33 34.32
CA VAL A 20 1.97 -17.49 35.33
C VAL A 20 0.63 -18.11 35.69
N THR A 21 0.43 -18.39 36.98
CA THR A 21 -0.86 -18.75 37.57
C THR A 21 -1.89 -17.66 37.26
N GLU A 22 -3.10 -18.05 36.83
CA GLU A 22 -4.23 -17.13 36.58
C GLU A 22 -4.57 -16.34 37.85
N GLU A 23 -3.95 -15.17 38.01
CA GLU A 23 -4.54 -14.06 38.75
C GLU A 23 -5.33 -13.22 37.75
N GLU A 24 -6.60 -13.00 38.10
CA GLU A 24 -7.57 -12.15 37.40
C GLU A 24 -7.02 -10.71 37.36
N THR A 25 -6.28 -10.40 36.28
CA THR A 25 -5.68 -9.08 36.09
C THR A 25 -6.77 -8.13 35.60
N ALA A 26 -7.03 -7.10 36.40
CA ALA A 26 -7.87 -5.96 36.02
C ALA A 26 -7.46 -5.43 34.64
N PRO A 27 -8.41 -4.93 33.82
CA PRO A 27 -8.10 -4.42 32.50
C PRO A 27 -7.04 -3.32 32.62
N VAL A 28 -5.91 -3.52 31.94
CA VAL A 28 -4.89 -2.49 31.78
C VAL A 28 -5.53 -1.37 30.96
N VAL A 29 -6.00 -0.33 31.65
CA VAL A 29 -6.39 0.91 30.99
C VAL A 29 -5.11 1.53 30.48
N ASP A 30 -4.95 1.56 29.16
CA ASP A 30 -3.84 2.25 28.51
C ASP A 30 -4.02 3.76 28.76
N GLU A 31 -3.35 4.26 29.81
CA GLU A 31 -3.34 5.67 30.20
C GLU A 31 -2.34 6.51 29.36
N SER A 32 -1.83 5.98 28.23
CA SER A 32 -0.96 6.77 27.37
C SER A 32 -1.77 7.85 26.64
N ALA A 33 -1.32 9.11 26.76
CA ALA A 33 -1.94 10.22 26.05
C ALA A 33 -1.87 9.95 24.54
N PRO A 34 -2.96 10.20 23.79
CA PRO A 34 -2.99 9.92 22.36
C PRO A 34 -1.91 10.73 21.64
N TRP A 35 -0.96 10.04 21.03
CA TRP A 35 0.14 10.66 20.32
C TRP A 35 -0.38 11.44 19.10
N LYS A 36 0.17 12.64 18.92
CA LYS A 36 -0.10 13.50 17.76
C LYS A 36 1.24 13.90 17.17
N LEU A 37 1.38 13.75 15.85
CA LEU A 37 2.59 14.05 15.13
C LEU A 37 2.24 14.89 13.91
N GLY A 38 2.92 16.02 13.75
CA GLY A 38 2.82 16.86 12.56
C GLY A 38 4.20 17.02 11.95
N ILE A 39 4.33 16.70 10.67
CA ILE A 39 5.56 16.88 9.91
C ILE A 39 5.23 17.76 8.71
N LYS A 40 5.81 18.96 8.68
CA LYS A 40 5.60 19.89 7.57
C LYS A 40 6.18 19.34 6.26
N GLU A 41 7.38 18.77 6.34
CA GLU A 41 8.11 18.24 5.21
C GLU A 41 9.02 17.11 5.69
N PHE A 42 8.98 15.98 4.99
CA PHE A 42 9.87 14.85 5.18
C PHE A 42 10.32 14.34 3.82
N ALA A 43 11.61 14.46 3.55
CA ALA A 43 12.20 14.10 2.28
C ALA A 43 13.36 13.12 2.47
N LEU A 44 13.37 12.06 1.65
CA LEU A 44 14.47 11.13 1.47
C LEU A 44 14.89 11.19 0.00
N ASN A 45 16.20 11.27 -0.25
CA ASN A 45 16.74 11.37 -1.59
C ASN A 45 17.80 10.27 -1.77
N SER A 46 17.57 9.38 -2.72
CA SER A 46 18.49 8.31 -3.11
C SER A 46 18.95 7.46 -1.92
N ILE A 47 18.00 6.93 -1.15
CA ILE A 47 18.30 6.03 -0.04
C ILE A 47 18.31 4.58 -0.53
N ASP A 48 19.32 3.83 -0.09
CA ASP A 48 19.42 2.39 -0.30
C ASP A 48 19.09 1.66 1.01
N VAL A 49 18.22 0.65 0.94
CA VAL A 49 17.81 -0.17 2.08
C VAL A 49 17.95 -1.64 1.71
N LYS A 50 18.58 -2.42 2.60
CA LYS A 50 18.79 -3.85 2.38
C LYS A 50 18.42 -4.65 3.61
N PHE A 51 17.73 -5.77 3.37
CA PHE A 51 17.40 -6.77 4.37
C PHE A 51 17.64 -8.17 3.79
N ASP A 52 18.37 -9.02 4.49
CA ASP A 52 18.56 -10.42 4.11
C ASP A 52 18.35 -11.31 5.35
N ASN A 53 17.62 -12.41 5.16
CA ASN A 53 17.39 -13.45 6.16
C ASN A 53 18.11 -14.74 5.74
N ASP A 54 19.34 -14.91 6.23
CA ASP A 54 20.19 -16.06 5.90
C ASP A 54 19.62 -17.44 6.28
N ASN A 55 18.55 -17.48 7.08
CA ASN A 55 17.86 -18.73 7.46
C ASN A 55 16.85 -19.21 6.40
N VAL A 56 16.55 -18.39 5.38
CA VAL A 56 15.60 -18.71 4.32
C VAL A 56 16.35 -18.74 3.00
N LYS A 57 16.03 -19.70 2.13
CA LYS A 57 16.59 -19.71 0.78
C LYS A 57 15.93 -18.63 -0.06
N ALA A 58 16.72 -17.82 -0.75
CA ALA A 58 16.22 -16.78 -1.64
C ALA A 58 15.35 -17.35 -2.78
N LEU A 59 14.27 -16.63 -3.11
CA LEU A 59 13.48 -16.91 -4.31
C LEU A 59 14.30 -16.67 -5.58
N THR A 60 14.06 -17.49 -6.60
CA THR A 60 14.75 -17.35 -7.90
C THR A 60 14.15 -16.28 -8.79
N PHE A 61 12.92 -15.85 -8.51
CA PHE A 61 12.19 -14.88 -9.30
C PHE A 61 11.13 -14.18 -8.44
N GLY A 62 10.90 -12.88 -8.73
CA GLY A 62 9.92 -12.05 -8.06
C GLY A 62 10.40 -11.49 -6.72
N LEU A 63 9.56 -10.66 -6.12
CA LEU A 63 9.80 -10.04 -4.83
C LEU A 63 9.96 -11.12 -3.75
N ASP A 64 11.07 -11.08 -3.03
CA ASP A 64 11.33 -11.95 -1.89
C ASP A 64 11.33 -11.13 -0.60
N PRO A 65 10.29 -11.24 0.24
CA PRO A 65 10.24 -10.52 1.50
C PRO A 65 11.36 -10.88 2.49
N ASN A 66 12.00 -12.04 2.33
CA ASN A 66 13.13 -12.46 3.16
C ASN A 66 14.47 -11.88 2.67
N HIS A 67 14.52 -11.40 1.43
CA HIS A 67 15.74 -10.92 0.80
C HIS A 67 15.38 -9.71 -0.06
N ILE A 68 15.42 -8.52 0.54
CA ILE A 68 15.04 -7.26 -0.09
C ILE A 68 16.29 -6.41 -0.28
N ALA A 69 16.43 -5.80 -1.45
CA ALA A 69 17.36 -4.70 -1.64
C ALA A 69 16.71 -3.61 -2.48
N PHE A 70 16.28 -2.55 -1.80
CA PHE A 70 15.80 -1.33 -2.43
C PHE A 70 16.97 -0.38 -2.69
N THR A 71 16.97 0.21 -3.88
CA THR A 71 17.92 1.25 -4.28
C THR A 71 17.16 2.44 -4.85
N ASP A 72 17.81 3.60 -4.83
CA ASP A 72 17.24 4.85 -5.37
C ASP A 72 15.87 5.19 -4.75
N ILE A 73 15.67 4.93 -3.45
CA ILE A 73 14.44 5.34 -2.77
C ILE A 73 14.41 6.86 -2.70
N ASN A 74 13.40 7.45 -3.32
CA ASN A 74 13.05 8.86 -3.16
C ASN A 74 11.67 8.95 -2.53
N PHE A 75 11.48 9.87 -1.59
CA PHE A 75 10.23 10.07 -0.87
C PHE A 75 10.11 11.56 -0.53
N ASP A 76 9.02 12.22 -0.92
CA ASP A 76 8.72 13.63 -0.60
C ASP A 76 7.29 13.73 -0.06
N LEU A 77 7.17 13.91 1.26
CA LEU A 77 5.91 14.00 1.98
C LEU A 77 5.77 15.37 2.65
N LYS A 78 4.63 16.02 2.40
CA LYS A 78 4.29 17.35 2.93
C LYS A 78 3.03 17.32 3.76
N ASP A 79 2.98 18.22 4.74
CA ASP A 79 1.85 18.48 5.62
C ASP A 79 1.26 17.23 6.29
N PHE A 80 2.13 16.26 6.58
CA PHE A 80 1.75 15.00 7.21
C PHE A 80 1.29 15.22 8.64
N GLN A 81 0.14 14.64 8.96
CA GLN A 81 -0.43 14.69 10.29
C GLN A 81 -0.93 13.31 10.66
N PHE A 82 -0.53 12.88 11.84
CA PHE A 82 -1.03 11.71 12.50
C PHE A 82 -1.68 12.11 13.82
N SER A 83 -2.84 11.51 14.09
CA SER A 83 -3.52 11.46 15.38
C SER A 83 -4.34 10.16 15.42
N PRO A 84 -4.87 9.73 16.58
CA PRO A 84 -5.61 8.46 16.67
C PRO A 84 -6.79 8.35 15.69
N ASN A 85 -7.37 9.48 15.29
CA ASN A 85 -8.59 9.55 14.49
C ASN A 85 -8.33 9.98 13.04
N VAL A 86 -7.13 10.47 12.73
CA VAL A 86 -6.81 11.04 11.42
C VAL A 86 -5.36 10.80 11.07
N ILE A 87 -5.14 10.25 9.88
CA ILE A 87 -3.86 10.24 9.18
C ILE A 87 -4.06 10.98 7.87
N ARG A 88 -3.29 12.03 7.61
CA ARG A 88 -3.37 12.77 6.34
C ARG A 88 -2.02 13.27 5.91
N GLY A 89 -1.86 13.49 4.62
CA GLY A 89 -0.63 14.04 4.08
C GLY A 89 -0.69 14.18 2.58
N ASN A 90 0.29 14.88 2.03
CA ASN A 90 0.48 15.06 0.62
C ASN A 90 1.80 14.42 0.20
N LEU A 91 1.72 13.22 -0.37
CA LEU A 91 2.88 12.53 -0.90
C LEU A 91 3.10 13.02 -2.34
N GLU A 92 4.04 13.94 -2.51
CA GLU A 92 4.36 14.57 -3.80
C GLU A 92 5.14 13.62 -4.72
N GLY A 93 5.91 12.69 -4.13
CA GLY A 93 6.63 11.69 -4.89
C GLY A 93 7.17 10.56 -4.02
N PHE A 94 7.07 9.35 -4.55
CA PHE A 94 7.73 8.15 -4.05
C PHE A 94 8.17 7.29 -5.24
N SER A 95 9.42 6.82 -5.22
CA SER A 95 9.99 5.97 -6.26
C SER A 95 11.04 5.05 -5.66
N PHE A 96 11.22 3.86 -6.22
CA PHE A 96 12.30 2.95 -5.83
C PHE A 96 12.55 1.89 -6.91
N LYS A 97 13.68 1.21 -6.81
CA LYS A 97 13.96 -0.04 -7.52
C LYS A 97 14.29 -1.12 -6.50
N GLU A 98 13.86 -2.35 -6.75
CA GLU A 98 14.15 -3.51 -5.91
C GLU A 98 14.93 -4.55 -6.73
N LYS A 99 15.84 -5.31 -6.10
CA LYS A 99 16.73 -6.25 -6.81
C LYS A 99 16.01 -7.35 -7.60
N SER A 100 14.75 -7.68 -7.27
CA SER A 100 13.91 -8.60 -8.05
C SER A 100 13.50 -8.05 -9.41
N GLY A 101 13.65 -6.74 -9.63
CA GLY A 101 13.16 -6.02 -10.80
C GLY A 101 11.82 -5.31 -10.56
N LEU A 102 11.22 -5.42 -9.36
CA LEU A 102 10.08 -4.57 -8.98
C LEU A 102 10.54 -3.10 -8.91
N GLN A 103 9.76 -2.22 -9.53
CA GLN A 103 10.09 -0.80 -9.62
C GLN A 103 8.81 0.04 -9.55
N VAL A 104 8.90 1.15 -8.83
CA VAL A 104 7.92 2.23 -8.85
C VAL A 104 8.63 3.47 -9.36
N ASP A 105 8.19 3.95 -10.52
CA ASP A 105 8.73 5.16 -11.16
C ASP A 105 8.14 6.41 -10.55
N LYS A 106 6.85 6.35 -10.19
CA LYS A 106 6.12 7.45 -9.60
C LYS A 106 4.99 6.93 -8.75
N PHE A 107 4.93 7.41 -7.53
CA PHE A 107 3.77 7.29 -6.67
C PHE A 107 3.52 8.65 -6.02
N LYS A 108 2.33 9.23 -6.24
CA LYS A 108 1.92 10.46 -5.56
C LYS A 108 0.44 10.41 -5.23
N THR A 109 0.05 11.11 -4.16
CA THR A 109 -1.35 11.22 -3.75
C THR A 109 -1.51 12.23 -2.61
N TYR A 110 -2.63 12.93 -2.60
CA TYR A 110 -3.13 13.57 -1.39
C TYR A 110 -4.10 12.61 -0.70
N PHE A 111 -3.78 12.22 0.53
CA PHE A 111 -4.53 11.19 1.24
C PHE A 111 -5.05 11.69 2.58
N LEU A 112 -6.19 11.13 2.98
CA LEU A 112 -6.76 11.25 4.30
C LEU A 112 -7.40 9.92 4.66
N TYR A 113 -7.12 9.43 5.86
CA TYR A 113 -7.82 8.35 6.52
C TYR A 113 -8.33 8.90 7.85
N GLY A 114 -9.64 8.86 8.07
CA GLY A 114 -10.20 9.28 9.36
C GLY A 114 -11.53 8.63 9.71
N ASP A 115 -12.10 9.02 10.84
CA ASP A 115 -13.25 8.35 11.46
C ASP A 115 -14.52 8.25 10.59
N GLN A 116 -14.72 9.19 9.66
CA GLN A 116 -15.93 9.28 8.84
C GLN A 116 -15.65 9.38 7.34
N THR A 117 -14.40 9.57 6.94
CA THR A 117 -14.04 9.74 5.53
C THR A 117 -12.62 9.27 5.29
N THR A 118 -12.45 8.61 4.16
CA THR A 118 -11.13 8.26 3.62
C THR A 118 -11.10 8.68 2.17
N PHE A 119 -10.02 9.30 1.73
CA PHE A 119 -9.82 9.58 0.32
C PHE A 119 -8.36 9.43 -0.09
N ILE A 120 -8.22 9.15 -1.38
CA ILE A 120 -7.02 9.43 -2.16
C ILE A 120 -7.43 10.35 -3.30
N LYS A 121 -6.68 11.43 -3.49
CA LYS A 121 -6.90 12.41 -4.54
C LYS A 121 -5.61 12.64 -5.31
N ASP A 122 -5.76 12.94 -6.59
CA ASP A 122 -4.63 13.11 -7.51
C ASP A 122 -3.65 11.92 -7.46
N PHE A 123 -4.19 10.72 -7.23
CA PHE A 123 -3.39 9.50 -7.12
C PHE A 123 -2.81 9.15 -8.48
N ILE A 124 -1.49 9.03 -8.52
CA ILE A 124 -0.77 8.50 -9.68
C ILE A 124 0.16 7.40 -9.19
N LEU A 125 0.08 6.24 -9.83
CA LEU A 125 1.08 5.17 -9.74
C LEU A 125 1.58 4.85 -11.14
N GLU A 126 2.89 4.91 -11.35
CA GLU A 126 3.55 4.48 -12.58
C GLU A 126 4.65 3.48 -12.23
N THR A 127 4.69 2.41 -13.00
CA THR A 127 5.73 1.36 -13.01
C THR A 127 6.13 1.14 -14.48
N PRO A 128 7.13 0.28 -14.77
CA PRO A 128 7.52 0.04 -16.15
C PRO A 128 6.41 -0.49 -17.07
N ASN A 129 5.39 -1.17 -16.52
CA ASN A 129 4.30 -1.75 -17.31
C ASN A 129 2.89 -1.34 -16.86
N SER A 130 2.75 -0.48 -15.85
CA SER A 130 1.46 -0.08 -15.29
C SER A 130 1.37 1.43 -15.09
N LYS A 131 0.15 1.97 -15.23
CA LYS A 131 -0.20 3.34 -14.89
C LYS A 131 -1.58 3.35 -14.23
N PHE A 132 -1.72 4.06 -13.13
CA PHE A 132 -3.02 4.36 -12.54
C PHE A 132 -3.16 5.85 -12.30
N ASP A 133 -4.30 6.41 -12.69
CA ASP A 133 -4.76 7.76 -12.39
C ASP A 133 -6.15 7.64 -11.76
N ALA A 134 -6.22 7.93 -10.46
CA ALA A 134 -7.42 7.69 -9.69
C ALA A 134 -7.74 8.79 -8.68
N ASN A 135 -9.03 8.92 -8.40
CA ASN A 135 -9.57 9.63 -7.25
C ASN A 135 -10.62 8.73 -6.61
N VAL A 136 -10.49 8.48 -5.31
CA VAL A 136 -11.41 7.64 -4.56
C VAL A 136 -11.74 8.34 -3.26
N THR A 137 -13.02 8.52 -2.99
CA THR A 137 -13.53 9.01 -1.71
C THR A 137 -14.55 8.03 -1.15
N LEU A 138 -14.38 7.67 0.11
CA LEU A 138 -15.28 6.86 0.90
C LEU A 138 -15.79 7.72 2.06
N ASN A 139 -17.10 7.70 2.31
CA ASN A 139 -17.70 8.33 3.48
C ASN A 139 -18.54 7.31 4.23
N TYR A 140 -18.34 7.23 5.53
CA TYR A 140 -18.96 6.24 6.41
C TYR A 140 -19.23 6.86 7.78
N LYS A 141 -20.01 6.17 8.62
CA LYS A 141 -20.39 6.68 9.94
C LYS A 141 -19.29 6.49 10.98
N ASP A 142 -18.61 5.34 10.92
CA ASP A 142 -17.55 4.95 11.85
C ASP A 142 -16.61 3.96 11.14
N VAL A 143 -15.33 4.32 11.04
CA VAL A 143 -14.31 3.48 10.39
C VAL A 143 -14.18 2.11 11.04
N ASN A 144 -14.41 2.01 12.36
CA ASN A 144 -14.30 0.76 13.11
C ASN A 144 -15.43 -0.22 12.80
N LYS A 145 -16.54 0.28 12.22
CA LYS A 145 -17.71 -0.50 11.83
C LYS A 145 -17.90 -0.58 10.33
N LEU A 146 -16.88 -0.19 9.56
CA LEU A 146 -16.96 -0.17 8.10
C LEU A 146 -17.29 -1.57 7.53
N SER A 147 -16.73 -2.63 8.11
CA SER A 147 -17.01 -4.01 7.72
C SER A 147 -18.43 -4.48 8.07
N GLU A 148 -19.08 -3.87 9.07
CA GLU A 148 -20.43 -4.21 9.52
C GLU A 148 -21.52 -3.47 8.74
N HIS A 149 -21.20 -2.29 8.22
CA HIS A 149 -22.14 -1.38 7.56
C HIS A 149 -21.60 -0.86 6.23
N LEU A 150 -21.09 -1.78 5.40
CA LEU A 150 -20.50 -1.41 4.13
C LEU A 150 -21.55 -0.82 3.18
N GLU A 151 -22.79 -1.31 3.23
CA GLU A 151 -23.93 -0.88 2.41
C GLU A 151 -24.24 0.62 2.54
N ASP A 152 -24.01 1.18 3.73
CA ASP A 152 -24.25 2.59 4.08
C ASP A 152 -23.07 3.49 3.66
N THR A 153 -21.97 2.92 3.18
CA THR A 153 -20.78 3.67 2.80
C THR A 153 -21.02 4.36 1.45
N SER A 154 -20.85 5.68 1.43
CA SER A 154 -20.85 6.42 0.17
C SER A 154 -19.49 6.31 -0.50
N VAL A 155 -19.52 6.04 -1.80
CA VAL A 155 -18.35 5.86 -2.65
C VAL A 155 -18.42 6.87 -3.80
N ASP A 156 -17.30 7.52 -4.08
CA ASP A 156 -17.07 8.32 -5.29
C ASP A 156 -15.72 7.88 -5.87
N VAL A 157 -15.76 7.20 -7.01
CA VAL A 157 -14.59 6.59 -7.67
C VAL A 157 -14.51 7.11 -9.09
N LEU A 158 -13.35 7.64 -9.42
CA LEU A 158 -12.94 7.98 -10.77
C LEU A 158 -11.56 7.38 -11.03
N ILE A 159 -11.49 6.42 -11.95
CA ILE A 159 -10.26 5.83 -12.48
C ILE A 159 -10.28 6.08 -13.98
N LYS A 160 -9.22 6.66 -14.53
CA LYS A 160 -9.14 7.01 -15.95
C LYS A 160 -7.76 6.70 -16.51
N GLU A 161 -7.69 6.41 -17.80
CA GLU A 161 -6.43 6.22 -18.54
C GLU A 161 -5.46 5.25 -17.84
N SER A 162 -6.02 4.25 -17.16
CA SER A 162 -5.28 3.37 -16.27
C SER A 162 -5.11 1.99 -16.91
N HIS A 163 -3.96 1.37 -16.67
CA HIS A 163 -3.67 0.01 -17.09
C HIS A 163 -2.74 -0.69 -16.11
N LEU A 164 -2.97 -1.99 -15.95
CA LEU A 164 -2.14 -2.89 -15.17
C LEU A 164 -1.33 -3.78 -16.09
N GLY A 165 -0.01 -3.70 -16.02
CA GLY A 165 0.89 -4.64 -16.67
C GLY A 165 0.98 -5.91 -15.84
N LEU A 166 0.55 -7.04 -16.40
CA LEU A 166 0.58 -8.32 -15.68
C LEU A 166 2.01 -8.79 -15.36
N ARG A 167 3.01 -8.25 -16.05
CA ARG A 167 4.43 -8.46 -15.74
C ARG A 167 4.77 -7.95 -14.34
N ASP A 168 4.24 -6.79 -13.95
CA ASP A 168 4.51 -6.21 -12.63
C ASP A 168 3.84 -7.01 -11.53
N VAL A 169 2.62 -7.51 -11.77
CA VAL A 169 1.91 -8.42 -10.85
C VAL A 169 2.70 -9.72 -10.67
N TYR A 170 3.19 -10.30 -11.77
CA TYR A 170 3.99 -11.52 -11.68
C TYR A 170 5.29 -11.32 -10.91
N LEU A 171 5.94 -10.15 -11.05
CA LEU A 171 7.10 -9.79 -10.23
C LEU A 171 6.73 -9.63 -8.75
N ALA A 172 5.62 -8.97 -8.43
CA ALA A 172 5.21 -8.69 -7.05
C ALA A 172 4.71 -9.94 -6.31
N MET A 173 3.99 -10.83 -6.99
CA MET A 173 3.34 -12.00 -6.40
C MET A 173 3.42 -13.23 -7.32
N PRO A 174 4.63 -13.79 -7.55
CA PRO A 174 4.83 -14.86 -8.53
C PRO A 174 3.98 -16.09 -8.25
N THR A 175 3.90 -16.54 -7.00
CA THR A 175 3.13 -17.73 -6.60
C THR A 175 1.65 -17.60 -6.92
N ILE A 176 1.02 -16.46 -6.56
CA ILE A 176 -0.41 -16.23 -6.83
C ILE A 176 -0.68 -16.18 -8.33
N PHE A 177 0.22 -15.56 -9.10
CA PHE A 177 0.09 -15.42 -10.53
C PHE A 177 0.17 -16.77 -11.27
N GLU A 178 1.07 -17.65 -10.83
CA GLU A 178 1.21 -19.01 -11.34
C GLU A 178 0.03 -19.90 -10.95
N GLU A 179 -0.39 -19.88 -9.68
CA GLU A 179 -1.54 -20.65 -9.19
C GLU A 179 -2.85 -20.25 -9.88
N ALA A 180 -3.00 -18.96 -10.22
CA ALA A 180 -4.13 -18.45 -10.99
C ALA A 180 -4.07 -18.80 -12.49
N GLY A 181 -3.01 -19.48 -12.96
CA GLY A 181 -2.85 -19.86 -14.36
C GLY A 181 -2.60 -18.69 -15.32
N LEU A 182 -2.11 -17.56 -14.81
CA LEU A 182 -1.96 -16.31 -15.58
C LEU A 182 -0.60 -16.20 -16.31
N THR A 183 0.28 -17.21 -16.19
CA THR A 183 1.64 -17.18 -16.74
C THR A 183 1.69 -16.87 -18.24
N SER A 184 0.69 -17.33 -19.02
CA SER A 184 0.56 -17.03 -20.46
C SER A 184 0.26 -15.56 -20.76
N LEU A 185 -0.24 -14.82 -19.78
CA LEU A 185 -0.64 -13.41 -19.88
C LEU A 185 0.43 -12.45 -19.35
N THR A 186 1.60 -12.95 -18.94
CA THR A 186 2.67 -12.15 -18.33
C THR A 186 2.98 -10.85 -19.09
N ASN A 187 2.96 -10.87 -20.43
CA ASN A 187 3.28 -9.69 -21.26
C ASN A 187 2.03 -8.93 -21.76
N LYS A 188 0.90 -9.08 -21.06
CA LYS A 188 -0.36 -8.41 -21.39
C LYS A 188 -0.63 -7.28 -20.41
N ASN A 189 -1.35 -6.28 -20.90
CA ASN A 189 -1.82 -5.15 -20.12
C ASN A 189 -3.34 -5.21 -20.03
N LEU A 190 -3.87 -4.91 -18.85
CA LEU A 190 -5.29 -4.80 -18.57
C LEU A 190 -5.62 -3.33 -18.35
N ALA A 191 -6.22 -2.67 -19.35
CA ALA A 191 -6.69 -1.30 -19.23
C ALA A 191 -8.05 -1.24 -18.53
N VAL A 192 -8.20 -0.26 -17.65
CA VAL A 192 -9.37 -0.09 -16.78
C VAL A 192 -9.74 1.39 -16.66
N ASP A 193 -11.01 1.71 -16.93
CA ASP A 193 -11.61 3.00 -16.63
C ASP A 193 -12.91 2.79 -15.84
N ILE A 194 -13.08 3.52 -14.75
CA ILE A 194 -14.23 3.41 -13.85
C ILE A 194 -14.72 4.80 -13.46
N LYS A 195 -16.04 5.01 -13.56
CA LYS A 195 -16.71 6.13 -12.92
C LYS A 195 -17.92 5.58 -12.18
N ALA A 196 -17.87 5.61 -10.86
CA ALA A 196 -18.92 5.09 -10.00
C ALA A 196 -19.16 6.04 -8.82
N LYS A 197 -20.42 6.21 -8.46
CA LYS A 197 -20.85 7.08 -7.37
C LYS A 197 -22.12 6.58 -6.73
N GLY A 198 -22.25 6.72 -5.43
CA GLY A 198 -23.48 6.37 -4.71
C GLY A 198 -23.19 5.84 -3.32
N VAL A 199 -24.14 5.11 -2.77
CA VAL A 199 -23.95 4.28 -1.56
C VAL A 199 -23.66 2.87 -2.02
N VAL A 200 -22.88 2.06 -1.30
CA VAL A 200 -22.56 0.69 -1.75
C VAL A 200 -23.84 -0.14 -1.97
N GLY A 201 -24.86 0.04 -1.12
CA GLY A 201 -26.15 -0.63 -1.29
C GLY A 201 -26.98 -0.17 -2.50
N ASP A 202 -26.63 0.96 -3.12
CA ASP A 202 -27.29 1.55 -4.29
C ASP A 202 -26.27 2.31 -5.16
N LEU A 203 -25.26 1.57 -5.62
CA LEU A 203 -24.12 2.15 -6.34
C LEU A 203 -24.49 2.41 -7.79
N SER A 204 -24.31 3.65 -8.25
CA SER A 204 -24.42 3.99 -9.66
C SER A 204 -23.07 3.86 -10.35
N ILE A 205 -22.99 3.03 -11.39
CA ILE A 205 -21.80 2.88 -12.24
C ILE A 205 -22.09 3.59 -13.56
N GLU A 206 -21.53 4.78 -13.73
CA GLU A 206 -21.66 5.56 -14.97
C GLU A 206 -20.76 5.01 -16.07
N GLN A 207 -19.59 4.48 -15.70
CA GLN A 207 -18.64 3.91 -16.63
C GLN A 207 -17.89 2.75 -15.98
N PHE A 208 -17.79 1.64 -16.70
CA PHE A 208 -16.88 0.53 -16.40
C PHE A 208 -16.37 -0.04 -17.71
N LEU A 209 -15.11 0.23 -18.03
CA LEU A 209 -14.43 -0.30 -19.21
C LEU A 209 -13.25 -1.14 -18.76
N LEU A 210 -13.23 -2.40 -19.18
CA LEU A 210 -12.13 -3.32 -18.95
C LEU A 210 -11.70 -3.95 -20.27
N THR A 211 -10.44 -3.75 -20.66
CA THR A 211 -9.91 -4.25 -21.95
C THR A 211 -8.50 -4.80 -21.75
N GLY A 212 -8.10 -5.84 -22.49
CA GLY A 212 -6.72 -6.37 -22.38
C GLY A 212 -6.58 -7.88 -22.52
N LEU A 213 -7.68 -8.62 -22.34
CA LEU A 213 -7.73 -10.07 -22.54
C LEU A 213 -8.31 -10.38 -23.92
N GLN A 214 -7.56 -10.08 -24.99
CA GLN A 214 -7.87 -10.64 -26.31
C GLN A 214 -7.44 -12.11 -26.29
N SER A 215 -8.42 -13.02 -26.27
CA SER A 215 -8.18 -14.44 -26.48
C SER A 215 -7.65 -14.64 -27.90
N THR A 216 -6.46 -15.19 -28.04
CA THR A 216 -6.05 -15.87 -29.28
C THR A 216 -6.64 -17.26 -29.34
#